data_AF-A0A1H1EYT7-F1
#
_entry.id   AF-A0A1H1EYT7-F1
#
_cell.length_a   1.000
_cell.length_b   1.000
_cell.length_c   1.000
_cell.angle_alpha   90.00
_cell.angle_beta   90.00
_cell.angle_gamma   90.00
#
_symmetry.space_group_name_H-M   'P 1'
#
loop_
_entity.id
_entity.type
_entity.pdbx_description
1 polymer ?
#
loop_
_entity_poly.entity_id
_entity_poly.type
_entity_poly.pdbx_seq_one_letter_code
_entity_poly.pdbx_strand_id
1 'polypeptide(L)'
;MCEHLDSWAKIVPAGQSSTVKLIRGGMWMVNHYKTCEHSDGDKAAGVFCEWLMENTSTEFMESNINRSITCLQGQRIAGPSGNTGIESWSGKATFYSPQLATADVQIDLEYSLDNSKESGEDFLQFTVRAL
;
A
#
# COMPACT_ATOMS: atom_id res chain seq x y z
N MET A 1 -3.34 9.21 1.89
CA MET A 1 -2.59 8.00 2.29
C MET A 1 -2.46 7.97 3.79
N CYS A 2 -1.65 8.83 4.41
CA CYS A 2 -1.42 8.77 5.86
C CYS A 2 -2.64 8.92 6.73
N GLU A 3 -3.46 9.93 6.47
CA GLU A 3 -4.67 10.13 7.25
C GLU A 3 -5.62 8.92 7.20
N HIS A 4 -5.75 8.28 6.04
CA HIS A 4 -6.62 7.12 5.88
C HIS A 4 -6.01 5.83 6.44
N LEU A 5 -4.68 5.66 6.30
CA LEU A 5 -3.95 4.58 6.93
C LEU A 5 -3.98 4.70 8.47
N ASP A 6 -3.81 5.91 8.99
CA ASP A 6 -3.96 6.24 10.42
C ASP A 6 -5.38 5.96 10.90
N SER A 7 -6.39 6.42 10.16
CA SER A 7 -7.80 6.21 10.51
C SER A 7 -8.17 4.74 10.56
N TRP A 8 -7.72 3.94 9.59
CA TRP A 8 -7.90 2.49 9.62
C TRP A 8 -7.14 1.84 10.77
N ALA A 9 -5.86 2.21 10.97
CA ALA A 9 -5.02 1.63 12.02
C ALA A 9 -5.59 1.83 13.44
N LYS A 10 -6.22 2.99 13.72
CA LYS A 10 -6.87 3.28 15.02
C LYS A 10 -8.04 2.37 15.35
N ILE A 11 -8.66 1.79 14.34
CA ILE A 11 -9.90 1.01 14.50
C ILE A 11 -9.59 -0.49 14.67
N VAL A 12 -8.36 -0.92 14.33
CA VAL A 12 -7.93 -2.30 14.53
C VAL A 12 -7.88 -2.62 16.03
N PRO A 13 -8.64 -3.62 16.53
CA PRO A 13 -8.67 -3.95 17.95
C PRO A 13 -7.31 -4.44 18.45
N ALA A 14 -6.95 -4.10 19.70
CA ALA A 14 -5.72 -4.56 20.36
C ALA A 14 -5.59 -6.10 20.31
N GLY A 15 -4.38 -6.57 20.01
CA GLY A 15 -4.09 -7.99 19.81
C GLY A 15 -4.59 -8.59 18.49
N GLN A 16 -5.23 -7.80 17.62
CA GLN A 16 -5.65 -8.23 16.29
C GLN A 16 -4.75 -7.63 15.19
N SER A 17 -4.86 -8.23 14.01
CA SER A 17 -4.24 -7.72 12.80
C SER A 17 -5.26 -7.58 11.69
N SER A 18 -5.10 -6.57 10.86
CA SER A 18 -5.90 -6.36 9.66
C SER A 18 -4.99 -6.13 8.46
N THR A 19 -5.38 -6.65 7.30
CA THR A 19 -4.59 -6.55 6.06
C THR A 19 -5.40 -5.94 4.93
N VAL A 20 -4.76 -5.05 4.18
CA VAL A 20 -5.26 -4.46 2.94
C VAL A 20 -4.19 -4.64 1.86
N LYS A 21 -4.58 -5.17 0.70
CA LYS A 21 -3.70 -5.44 -0.44
C LYS A 21 -4.26 -4.81 -1.69
N LEU A 22 -3.54 -3.80 -2.19
CA LEU A 22 -3.79 -3.21 -3.50
C LEU A 22 -3.05 -4.02 -4.56
N ILE A 23 -3.78 -4.49 -5.56
CA ILE A 23 -3.25 -5.29 -6.66
C ILE A 23 -3.47 -4.53 -7.94
N ARG A 24 -2.48 -4.57 -8.84
CA ARG A 24 -2.68 -4.22 -10.24
C ARG A 24 -2.19 -5.34 -11.13
N GLY A 25 -2.75 -5.42 -12.31
CA GLY A 25 -2.30 -6.34 -13.33
C GLY A 25 -2.79 -5.91 -14.70
N GLY A 26 -2.57 -6.78 -15.68
CA GLY A 26 -2.85 -6.49 -17.08
C GLY A 26 -1.79 -5.59 -17.72
N MET A 27 -1.86 -5.47 -19.04
CA MET A 27 -0.90 -4.74 -19.83
C MET A 27 -1.30 -3.27 -19.95
N TRP A 28 -0.31 -2.39 -19.78
CA TRP A 28 -0.49 -0.94 -19.92
C TRP A 28 -1.15 -0.59 -21.27
N MET A 29 -2.10 0.34 -21.26
CA MET A 29 -2.94 0.75 -22.41
C MET A 29 -3.81 -0.35 -23.07
N VAL A 30 -3.83 -1.59 -22.58
CA VAL A 30 -4.62 -2.69 -23.17
C VAL A 30 -5.73 -3.16 -22.24
N ASN A 31 -5.38 -3.67 -21.07
CA ASN A 31 -6.31 -4.29 -20.14
C ASN A 31 -5.85 -4.14 -18.68
N HIS A 32 -5.17 -3.01 -18.39
CA HIS A 32 -4.72 -2.73 -17.04
C HIS A 32 -5.91 -2.65 -16.07
N TYR A 33 -5.76 -3.24 -14.90
CA TYR A 33 -6.76 -3.21 -13.84
C TYR A 33 -6.11 -2.91 -12.49
N LYS A 34 -6.96 -2.51 -11.55
CA LYS A 34 -6.64 -2.37 -10.14
C LYS A 34 -7.75 -3.03 -9.34
N THR A 35 -7.37 -3.76 -8.31
CA THR A 35 -8.29 -4.32 -7.33
C THR A 35 -7.73 -4.10 -5.94
N CYS A 36 -8.59 -4.19 -4.94
CA CYS A 36 -8.18 -4.08 -3.56
C CYS A 36 -8.85 -5.17 -2.75
N GLU A 37 -8.03 -5.95 -2.05
CA GLU A 37 -8.46 -7.03 -1.16
C GLU A 37 -8.25 -6.61 0.29
N HIS A 38 -9.16 -7.02 1.16
CA HIS A 38 -9.05 -6.81 2.58
C HIS A 38 -9.62 -7.99 3.37
N SER A 39 -9.32 -8.08 4.66
CA SER A 39 -9.89 -9.11 5.53
C SER A 39 -11.42 -9.05 5.55
N ASP A 40 -12.07 -10.21 5.38
CA ASP A 40 -13.53 -10.31 5.38
C ASP A 40 -14.14 -9.82 6.70
N GLY A 41 -15.22 -9.04 6.61
CA GLY A 41 -15.91 -8.46 7.76
C GLY A 41 -15.22 -7.23 8.38
N ASP A 42 -14.00 -6.88 7.95
CA ASP A 42 -13.35 -5.64 8.36
C ASP A 42 -13.81 -4.45 7.52
N LYS A 43 -14.84 -3.77 8.03
CA LYS A 43 -15.41 -2.57 7.39
C LYS A 43 -14.41 -1.42 7.28
N ALA A 44 -13.50 -1.27 8.25
CA ALA A 44 -12.53 -0.18 8.24
C ALA A 44 -11.47 -0.42 7.17
N ALA A 45 -11.02 -1.66 7.02
CA ALA A 45 -10.16 -2.07 5.92
C ALA A 45 -10.84 -1.88 4.56
N GLY A 46 -12.15 -2.17 4.46
CA GLY A 46 -12.97 -1.89 3.27
C GLY A 46 -12.96 -0.41 2.86
N VAL A 47 -13.19 0.50 3.82
CA VAL A 47 -13.12 1.96 3.57
C VAL A 47 -11.72 2.39 3.10
N PHE A 48 -10.66 1.84 3.70
CA PHE A 48 -9.30 2.13 3.24
C PHE A 48 -9.05 1.57 1.83
N CYS A 49 -9.57 0.39 1.51
CA CYS A 49 -9.50 -0.20 0.18
C CYS A 49 -10.19 0.66 -0.87
N GLU A 50 -11.42 1.11 -0.61
CA GLU A 50 -12.16 2.02 -1.48
C GLU A 50 -11.37 3.32 -1.73
N TRP A 51 -10.82 3.91 -0.66
CA TRP A 51 -9.97 5.08 -0.79
C TRP A 51 -8.73 4.82 -1.67
N LEU A 52 -8.05 3.70 -1.47
CA LEU A 52 -6.91 3.30 -2.31
C LEU A 52 -7.34 3.17 -3.76
N MET A 53 -8.48 2.55 -4.04
CA MET A 53 -9.00 2.38 -5.40
C MET A 53 -9.21 3.73 -6.11
N GLU A 54 -9.65 4.76 -5.41
CA GLU A 54 -9.90 6.09 -5.98
C GLU A 54 -8.64 6.98 -6.06
N ASN A 55 -7.69 6.82 -5.14
CA ASN A 55 -6.62 7.81 -4.91
C ASN A 55 -5.20 7.34 -5.23
N THR A 56 -5.06 6.11 -5.75
CA THR A 56 -3.78 5.53 -6.19
C THR A 56 -3.72 5.37 -7.70
N SER A 57 -2.52 5.31 -8.26
CA SER A 57 -2.36 5.05 -9.69
C SER A 57 -2.66 3.58 -10.00
N THR A 58 -3.41 3.33 -11.06
CA THR A 58 -3.55 1.98 -11.66
C THR A 58 -2.33 1.62 -12.52
N GLU A 59 -1.62 2.64 -13.01
CA GLU A 59 -0.53 2.51 -13.96
C GLU A 59 0.85 2.43 -13.30
N PHE A 60 1.03 3.14 -12.18
CA PHE A 60 2.35 3.43 -11.61
C PHE A 60 2.42 2.94 -10.17
N MET A 61 2.71 1.65 -9.98
CA MET A 61 2.81 1.06 -8.64
C MET A 61 3.96 1.66 -7.84
N GLU A 62 5.08 2.00 -8.48
CA GLU A 62 6.21 2.67 -7.85
C GLU A 62 5.81 4.02 -7.22
N SER A 63 4.86 4.73 -7.83
CA SER A 63 4.32 5.96 -7.25
C SER A 63 3.46 5.68 -6.01
N ASN A 64 2.71 4.57 -6.01
CA ASN A 64 1.95 4.12 -4.85
C ASN A 64 2.88 3.69 -3.72
N ILE A 65 3.91 2.86 -4.01
CA ILE A 65 4.93 2.41 -3.06
C ILE A 65 5.65 3.62 -2.45
N ASN A 66 6.13 4.56 -3.28
CA ASN A 66 6.85 5.73 -2.78
C ASN A 66 5.97 6.59 -1.85
N ARG A 67 4.68 6.79 -2.18
CA ARG A 67 3.72 7.49 -1.31
C ARG A 67 3.51 6.76 0.02
N SER A 68 3.41 5.44 0.01
CA SER A 68 3.24 4.61 1.21
C SER A 68 4.46 4.65 2.12
N ILE A 69 5.64 4.53 1.54
CA ILE A 69 6.91 4.64 2.26
C ILE A 69 7.08 6.06 2.85
N THR A 70 6.83 7.10 2.05
CA THR A 70 6.85 8.49 2.52
C THR A 70 5.95 8.67 3.74
N CYS A 71 4.80 8.01 3.71
CA CYS A 71 3.86 8.08 4.79
C CYS A 71 4.37 7.44 6.09
N LEU A 72 4.98 6.26 5.98
CA LEU A 72 5.34 5.46 7.16
C LEU A 72 6.63 5.93 7.83
N GLN A 73 7.62 6.40 7.06
CA GLN A 73 8.93 6.82 7.59
C GLN A 73 9.26 8.31 7.39
N GLY A 74 8.42 9.08 6.70
CA GLY A 74 8.71 10.48 6.37
C GLY A 74 9.81 10.68 5.32
N GLN A 75 10.38 9.59 4.80
CA GLN A 75 11.41 9.59 3.77
C GLN A 75 10.85 9.06 2.45
N ARG A 76 11.20 9.72 1.35
CA ARG A 76 10.78 9.37 0.00
C ARG A 76 11.99 9.15 -0.90
N ILE A 77 11.84 8.36 -1.96
CA ILE A 77 12.77 8.43 -3.08
C ILE A 77 12.73 9.87 -3.61
N ALA A 78 13.87 10.56 -3.59
CA ALA A 78 14.00 11.94 -4.03
C ALA A 78 13.90 12.03 -5.56
N GLY A 79 13.11 12.98 -6.06
CA GLY A 79 12.88 13.18 -7.50
C GLY A 79 11.54 12.62 -7.99
N PRO A 80 11.22 12.81 -9.29
CA PRO A 80 9.97 12.34 -9.88
C PRO A 80 10.01 10.82 -10.13
N SER A 81 9.26 10.06 -9.32
CA SER A 81 9.07 8.61 -9.55
C SER A 81 8.35 8.32 -10.87
N GLY A 82 7.39 9.16 -11.28
CA GLY A 82 6.60 8.96 -12.50
C GLY A 82 7.37 9.09 -13.84
N ASN A 83 8.62 9.55 -13.81
CA ASN A 83 9.52 9.57 -14.98
C ASN A 83 10.74 8.65 -14.80
N THR A 84 10.78 7.89 -13.71
CA THR A 84 11.85 6.92 -13.46
C THR A 84 11.35 5.55 -13.91
N GLY A 85 11.96 4.99 -14.95
CA GLY A 85 11.63 3.65 -15.45
C GLY A 85 12.15 2.56 -14.51
N ILE A 86 11.47 2.34 -13.39
CA ILE A 86 11.78 1.26 -12.45
C ILE A 86 11.38 -0.06 -13.09
N GLU A 87 12.36 -0.88 -13.47
CA GLU A 87 12.12 -2.20 -14.08
C GLU A 87 11.54 -3.19 -13.06
N SER A 88 12.09 -3.23 -11.85
CA SER A 88 11.54 -4.03 -10.75
C SER A 88 11.82 -3.41 -9.39
N TRP A 89 10.91 -3.61 -8.44
CA TRP A 89 11.06 -3.15 -7.06
C TRP A 89 10.21 -3.99 -6.11
N SER A 90 10.86 -4.68 -5.17
CA SER A 90 10.19 -5.43 -4.12
C SER A 90 10.81 -5.17 -2.76
N GLY A 91 10.02 -5.36 -1.71
CA GLY A 91 10.49 -5.14 -0.36
C GLY A 91 9.47 -5.51 0.71
N LYS A 92 10.00 -5.73 1.91
CA LYS A 92 9.23 -5.94 3.13
C LYS A 92 9.84 -5.12 4.25
N ALA A 93 9.01 -4.31 4.91
CA ALA A 93 9.44 -3.41 5.98
C ALA A 93 8.44 -3.41 7.12
N THR A 94 8.93 -3.18 8.34
CA THR A 94 8.10 -3.07 9.55
C THR A 94 8.35 -1.73 10.21
N PHE A 95 7.28 -1.03 10.58
CA PHE A 95 7.31 0.30 11.19
C PHE A 95 6.69 0.24 12.60
N TYR A 96 7.50 0.51 13.63
CA TYR A 96 7.13 0.45 15.06
C TYR A 96 6.74 1.82 15.65
N SER A 97 6.98 2.89 14.90
CA SER A 97 6.56 4.26 15.22
C SER A 97 6.27 4.95 13.91
N PRO A 98 5.26 4.47 13.16
CA PRO A 98 4.93 5.10 11.89
C PRO A 98 4.55 6.56 12.18
N GLN A 99 4.71 7.49 11.24
CA GLN A 99 4.32 8.91 11.42
C GLN A 99 2.80 9.13 11.65
N LEU A 100 2.07 8.06 11.90
CA LEU A 100 0.68 8.02 12.24
C LEU A 100 0.51 8.44 13.71
N ALA A 101 -0.65 8.99 14.04
CA ALA A 101 -0.93 9.49 15.39
C ALA A 101 -1.23 8.36 16.39
N THR A 102 -1.35 7.13 15.91
CA THR A 102 -1.75 5.96 16.70
C THR A 102 -0.56 5.39 17.45
N ALA A 103 -0.63 5.37 18.79
CA ALA A 103 0.32 4.65 19.63
C ALA A 103 0.05 3.14 19.55
N ASP A 104 1.06 2.33 19.86
CA ASP A 104 0.93 0.87 20.00
C ASP A 104 0.42 0.14 18.75
N VAL A 105 0.78 0.64 17.56
CA VAL A 105 0.56 -0.07 16.29
C VAL A 105 1.87 -0.33 15.57
N GLN A 106 2.00 -1.55 15.07
CA GLN A 106 3.01 -1.94 14.12
C GLN A 106 2.39 -2.02 12.73
N ILE A 107 3.07 -1.49 11.71
CA ILE A 107 2.67 -1.64 10.32
C ILE A 107 3.73 -2.41 9.55
N ASP A 108 3.33 -3.51 8.95
CA ASP A 108 4.13 -4.22 7.96
C ASP A 108 3.71 -3.73 6.56
N LEU A 109 4.69 -3.32 5.75
CA LEU A 109 4.53 -2.98 4.35
C LEU A 109 5.23 -4.06 3.52
N GLU A 110 4.52 -4.67 2.59
CA GLU A 110 5.08 -5.61 1.62
C GLU A 110 4.66 -5.20 0.21
N TYR A 111 5.59 -5.19 -0.74
CA TYR A 111 5.29 -4.78 -2.11
C TYR A 111 6.17 -5.53 -3.11
N SER A 112 5.63 -5.66 -4.32
CA SER A 112 6.34 -6.19 -5.47
C SER A 112 5.85 -5.52 -6.74
N LEU A 113 6.79 -5.05 -7.55
CA LEU A 113 6.62 -4.48 -8.88
C LEU A 113 7.61 -5.17 -9.82
N ASP A 114 7.15 -5.61 -10.98
CA ASP A 114 8.00 -6.16 -12.04
C ASP A 114 7.50 -5.78 -13.44
N ASN A 115 7.95 -4.61 -13.91
CA ASN A 115 7.65 -4.09 -15.24
C ASN A 115 8.41 -4.80 -16.37
N SER A 116 9.35 -5.71 -16.05
CA SER A 116 10.07 -6.50 -17.07
C SER A 116 9.21 -7.61 -17.67
N LYS A 117 8.11 -7.97 -16.99
CA LYS A 117 7.19 -9.03 -17.41
C LYS A 117 6.01 -8.46 -18.18
N GLU A 118 5.66 -9.13 -19.28
CA GLU A 118 4.43 -8.82 -20.05
C GLU A 118 3.15 -9.19 -19.29
N SER A 119 3.25 -10.09 -18.30
CA SER A 119 2.13 -10.49 -17.46
C SER A 119 2.58 -10.82 -16.03
N GLY A 120 1.78 -10.40 -15.07
CA GLY A 120 2.04 -10.53 -13.64
C GLY A 120 1.14 -9.59 -12.86
N GLU A 121 0.98 -9.87 -11.57
CA GLU A 121 0.34 -8.94 -10.65
C GLU A 121 1.39 -8.25 -9.80
N ASP A 122 1.38 -6.92 -9.82
CA ASP A 122 2.10 -6.13 -8.84
C ASP A 122 1.20 -5.91 -7.63
N PHE A 123 1.80 -5.76 -6.45
CA PHE A 123 1.02 -5.50 -5.25
C PHE A 123 1.70 -4.54 -4.29
N LEU A 124 0.86 -3.93 -3.46
CA LEU A 124 1.20 -3.12 -2.30
C LEU A 124 0.27 -3.55 -1.17
N GLN A 125 0.85 -4.15 -0.13
CA GLN A 125 0.15 -4.69 1.02
C GLN A 125 0.54 -3.98 2.30
N PHE A 126 -0.47 -3.62 3.07
CA PHE A 126 -0.35 -3.13 4.44
C PHE A 126 -0.93 -4.17 5.39
N THR A 127 -0.21 -4.47 6.46
CA THR A 127 -0.75 -5.23 7.59
C THR A 127 -0.56 -4.39 8.85
N VAL A 128 -1.68 -3.96 9.44
CA VAL A 128 -1.69 -3.31 10.75
C VAL A 128 -1.77 -4.38 11.83
N ARG A 129 -0.96 -4.24 12.88
CA ARG A 129 -1.03 -5.04 14.11
C ARG A 129 -1.16 -4.07 15.28
N ALA A 130 -2.28 -4.14 16.00
CA ALA A 130 -2.45 -3.39 17.24
C ALA A 130 -1.85 -4.21 18.39
N LEU A 131 -0.91 -3.61 19.13
CA LEU A 131 -0.12 -4.25 20.19
C LEU A 131 -0.88 -4.28 21.52
#